data_AF-D1CSN6-F1
#
_entry.id   AF-D1CSN6-F1
#
_cell.length_a   1.000
_cell.length_b   1.000
_cell.length_c   1.000
_cell.angle_alpha   90.00
_cell.angle_beta   90.00
_cell.angle_gamma   90.00
#
_symmetry.space_group_name_H-M   'P 1'
#
loop_
_entity.id
_entity.type
_entity.pdbx_description
1 polymer ?
#
loop_
_entity_poly.entity_id
_entity_poly.type
_entity_poly.pdbx_seq_one_letter_code
_entity_poly.pdbx_strand_id
1 'polypeptide(L)'
;EKVANVQAECLRFINDARTFFTKAGVTHEYSILQQAAHAALFRHAYMPIEAELEYFKDFQHVKFMGPDRKKTIYHLESASKNVRCLPSPYRLGAYETRSLGLDFTFSGLVQRRFQLDLGPEDMNVRFSPLKVSIESTHESKVVLLRAHHLHDGYFSIILPYVSGTSVKMLLGEHYGWLQIADIQLLDNARNVCRNVSSSLDLEEINREGEIYRCLSQASVATIRPVDLELVKMPHYYHVIFRPLVSRASDPLRRPPRNKGGRFMPPAQR
;
A
#
# COMPACT_ATOMS: atom_id res chain seq x y z
N GLU A 1 8.45 8.23 39.25
CA GLU A 1 7.23 9.07 39.24
C GLU A 1 6.19 8.59 38.22
N LYS A 2 6.39 8.69 36.90
CA LYS A 2 5.39 8.28 35.88
C LYS A 2 4.87 6.84 36.00
N VAL A 3 5.77 5.86 36.20
CA VAL A 3 5.39 4.45 36.39
C VAL A 3 4.56 4.24 37.66
N ALA A 4 4.90 4.95 38.74
CA ALA A 4 4.16 4.88 40.00
C ALA A 4 2.75 5.46 39.84
N ASN A 5 2.58 6.53 39.07
CA ASN A 5 1.26 7.10 38.78
C ASN A 5 0.39 6.14 37.96
N VAL A 6 0.95 5.48 36.94
CA VAL A 6 0.24 4.45 36.17
C VAL A 6 -0.16 3.28 37.07
N GLN A 7 0.76 2.79 37.91
CA GLN A 7 0.47 1.72 38.86
C GLN A 7 -0.61 2.13 39.87
N ALA A 8 -0.57 3.36 40.39
CA ALA A 8 -1.58 3.88 41.29
C ALA A 8 -2.96 3.94 40.65
N GLU A 9 -3.06 4.40 39.39
CA GLU A 9 -4.32 4.39 38.65
C GLU A 9 -4.82 2.98 38.33
N CYS A 10 -3.93 2.03 37.99
CA CYS A 10 -4.32 0.63 37.84
C CYS A 10 -4.89 0.05 39.14
N LEU A 11 -4.25 0.33 40.28
CA LEU A 11 -4.72 -0.12 41.59
C LEU A 11 -6.05 0.53 41.97
N ARG A 12 -6.20 1.85 41.71
CA ARG A 12 -7.45 2.57 41.91
C ARG A 12 -8.58 1.93 41.10
N PHE A 13 -8.37 1.70 39.80
CA PHE A 13 -9.34 1.05 38.92
C PHE A 13 -9.77 -0.34 39.44
N ILE A 14 -8.81 -1.17 39.87
CA ILE A 14 -9.10 -2.49 40.43
C ILE A 14 -9.95 -2.38 41.71
N ASN A 15 -9.64 -1.43 42.59
CA ASN A 15 -10.37 -1.23 43.83
C ASN A 15 -11.79 -0.68 43.59
N ASP A 16 -11.93 0.25 42.65
CA ASP A 16 -13.22 0.82 42.24
C ASP A 16 -14.12 -0.27 41.64
N ALA A 17 -13.55 -1.11 40.75
CA ALA A 17 -14.26 -2.24 40.16
C ALA A 17 -14.73 -3.26 41.20
N ARG A 18 -13.85 -3.66 42.14
CA ARG A 18 -14.23 -4.55 43.26
C ARG A 18 -15.38 -3.96 44.07
N THR A 19 -15.28 -2.69 44.44
CA THR A 19 -16.31 -1.99 45.20
C THR A 19 -17.66 -1.97 44.45
N PHE A 20 -17.63 -1.70 43.14
CA PHE A 20 -18.82 -1.71 42.29
C PHE A 20 -19.50 -3.08 42.29
N PHE A 21 -18.76 -4.15 42.01
CA PHE A 21 -19.33 -5.51 41.97
C PHE A 21 -19.86 -5.97 43.32
N THR A 22 -19.17 -5.66 44.43
CA THR A 22 -19.65 -5.94 45.78
C THR A 22 -20.96 -5.21 46.08
N LYS A 23 -21.08 -3.93 45.72
CA LYS A 23 -22.31 -3.15 45.92
C LYS A 23 -23.47 -3.65 45.06
N ALA A 24 -23.20 -4.09 43.84
CA ALA A 24 -24.21 -4.60 42.93
C ALA A 24 -24.71 -6.01 43.30
N GLY A 25 -24.06 -6.70 44.25
CA GLY A 25 -24.40 -8.07 44.63
C GLY A 25 -24.10 -9.10 43.51
N VAL A 26 -23.25 -8.74 42.55
CA VAL A 26 -22.93 -9.59 41.40
C VAL A 26 -21.56 -10.24 41.62
N THR A 27 -21.53 -11.56 41.70
CA THR A 27 -20.31 -12.35 41.68
C THR A 27 -20.11 -12.94 40.30
N HIS A 28 -19.05 -12.49 39.61
CA HIS A 28 -18.64 -13.09 38.34
C HIS A 28 -17.54 -14.10 38.56
N GLU A 29 -17.63 -15.25 37.88
CA GLU A 29 -16.50 -16.18 37.81
C GLU A 29 -15.28 -15.49 37.19
N TYR A 30 -14.10 -15.82 37.69
CA TYR A 30 -12.84 -15.26 37.18
C TYR A 30 -12.67 -15.50 35.67
N SER A 31 -13.12 -16.64 35.17
CA SER A 31 -13.16 -17.02 33.75
C SER A 31 -13.88 -15.97 32.89
N ILE A 32 -15.03 -15.47 33.37
CA ILE A 32 -15.84 -14.46 32.66
C ILE A 32 -15.10 -13.13 32.61
N LEU A 33 -14.50 -12.71 33.72
CA LEU A 33 -13.71 -11.46 33.78
C LEU A 33 -12.49 -11.54 32.87
N GLN A 34 -11.81 -12.69 32.83
CA GLN A 34 -10.67 -12.92 31.96
C GLN A 34 -11.06 -12.86 30.48
N GLN A 35 -12.17 -13.50 30.10
CA GLN A 35 -12.70 -13.46 28.74
C GLN A 35 -13.11 -12.05 28.33
N ALA A 36 -13.78 -11.30 29.21
CA ALA A 36 -14.15 -9.91 28.97
C ALA A 36 -12.91 -9.02 28.77
N ALA A 37 -11.88 -9.18 29.62
CA ALA A 37 -10.62 -8.46 29.47
C ALA A 37 -9.92 -8.81 28.14
N HIS A 38 -9.90 -10.08 27.76
CA HIS A 38 -9.31 -10.50 26.49
C HIS A 38 -10.08 -9.93 25.29
N ALA A 39 -11.41 -9.94 25.33
CA ALA A 39 -12.24 -9.34 24.28
C ALA A 39 -11.99 -7.83 24.15
N ALA A 40 -11.89 -7.12 25.28
CA ALA A 40 -11.58 -5.69 25.28
C ALA A 40 -10.19 -5.42 24.69
N LEU A 41 -9.16 -6.15 25.12
CA LEU A 41 -7.79 -6.02 24.60
C LEU A 41 -7.71 -6.36 23.11
N PHE A 42 -8.40 -7.41 22.67
CA PHE A 42 -8.48 -7.77 21.26
C PHE A 42 -9.12 -6.65 20.43
N ARG A 43 -10.24 -6.09 20.91
CA ARG A 43 -10.88 -4.95 20.26
C ARG A 43 -9.95 -3.74 20.24
N HIS A 44 -9.25 -3.40 21.31
CA HIS A 44 -8.29 -2.29 21.30
C HIS A 44 -7.13 -2.51 20.31
N ALA A 45 -6.66 -3.74 20.17
CA ALA A 45 -5.53 -4.06 19.30
C ALA A 45 -5.89 -4.08 17.80
N TYR A 46 -7.14 -4.43 17.46
CA TYR A 46 -7.56 -4.65 16.07
C TYR A 46 -8.74 -3.78 15.61
N MET A 47 -9.49 -3.22 16.55
CA MET A 47 -10.68 -2.41 16.31
C MET A 47 -10.68 -1.15 17.20
N PRO A 48 -9.62 -0.32 17.13
CA PRO A 48 -9.60 0.93 17.87
C PRO A 48 -10.70 1.87 17.35
N ILE A 49 -11.38 2.54 18.27
CA ILE A 49 -12.38 3.58 17.94
C ILE A 49 -11.72 4.96 17.83
N GLU A 50 -12.44 5.94 17.29
CA GLU A 50 -11.95 7.31 17.09
C GLU A 50 -11.32 7.92 18.36
N ALA A 51 -12.01 7.82 19.50
CA ALA A 51 -11.50 8.32 20.77
C ALA A 51 -10.17 7.66 21.20
N GLU A 52 -9.96 6.40 20.85
CA GLU A 52 -8.73 5.67 21.18
C GLU A 52 -7.60 6.03 20.22
N LEU A 53 -7.89 6.19 18.93
CA LEU A 53 -6.93 6.68 17.96
C LEU A 53 -6.39 8.06 18.39
N GLU A 54 -7.31 8.98 18.71
CA GLU A 54 -6.97 10.32 19.18
C GLU A 54 -6.15 10.30 20.47
N TYR A 55 -6.49 9.42 21.43
CA TYR A 55 -5.73 9.28 22.67
C TYR A 55 -4.33 8.68 22.45
N PHE A 56 -4.21 7.69 21.56
CA PHE A 56 -2.96 6.94 21.37
C PHE A 56 -2.02 7.52 20.31
N LYS A 57 -2.44 8.52 19.54
CA LYS A 57 -1.59 9.16 18.52
C LYS A 57 -0.28 9.71 19.10
N ASP A 58 -0.36 10.28 20.30
CA ASP A 58 0.79 10.90 21.00
C ASP A 58 1.48 9.93 21.97
N PHE A 59 0.95 8.71 22.10
CA PHE A 59 1.51 7.73 23.03
C PHE A 59 2.85 7.21 22.51
N GLN A 60 3.91 7.56 23.22
CA GLN A 60 5.27 7.12 22.95
C GLN A 60 5.65 5.97 23.88
N HIS A 61 6.18 4.90 23.31
CA HIS A 61 6.79 3.79 24.04
C HIS A 61 8.28 3.70 23.74
N VAL A 62 9.05 3.26 24.72
CA VAL A 62 10.49 3.00 24.57
C VAL A 62 10.63 1.59 23.99
N LYS A 63 11.07 1.49 22.74
CA LYS A 63 11.29 0.19 22.08
C LYS A 63 12.79 -0.07 21.98
N PHE A 64 13.29 -0.98 22.83
CA PHE A 64 14.68 -1.44 22.90
C PHE A 64 15.72 -0.33 23.20
N MET A 65 16.85 -0.71 23.81
CA MET A 65 17.92 0.21 24.25
C MET A 65 18.74 0.78 23.07
N GLY A 66 18.08 1.46 22.12
CA GLY A 66 18.70 2.17 21.01
C GLY A 66 18.86 3.68 21.28
N PRO A 67 19.59 4.40 20.41
CA PRO A 67 19.80 5.84 20.53
C PRO A 67 18.53 6.66 20.29
N ASP A 68 17.55 6.13 19.55
CA ASP A 68 16.29 6.82 19.23
C ASP A 68 15.12 6.24 20.08
N ARG A 69 14.95 6.80 21.29
CA ARG A 69 14.26 6.13 22.42
C ARG A 69 12.74 6.28 22.46
N LYS A 70 12.12 6.96 21.50
CA LYS A 70 10.67 7.25 21.53
C LYS A 70 10.04 6.87 20.21
N LYS A 71 9.23 5.80 20.21
CA LYS A 71 8.40 5.42 19.08
C LYS A 71 6.94 5.57 19.46
N THR A 72 6.13 6.21 18.62
CA THR A 72 4.68 6.25 18.86
C THR A 72 4.06 4.88 18.57
N ILE A 73 2.83 4.65 19.02
CA ILE A 73 2.08 3.44 18.66
C ILE A 73 1.88 3.37 17.15
N TYR A 74 1.59 4.51 16.51
CA TYR A 74 1.46 4.63 15.07
C TYR A 74 1.83 6.05 14.59
N HIS A 75 2.15 6.20 13.30
CA HIS A 75 2.46 7.50 12.68
C HIS A 75 1.55 7.72 11.47
N LEU A 76 0.52 8.56 11.64
CA LEU A 76 -0.51 8.77 10.62
C LEU A 76 0.06 9.34 9.31
N GLU A 77 0.92 10.34 9.38
CA GLU A 77 1.52 10.96 8.18
C GLU A 77 2.35 9.95 7.38
N SER A 78 3.20 9.20 8.07
CA SER A 78 3.99 8.12 7.45
C SER A 78 3.10 7.04 6.86
N ALA A 79 2.03 6.66 7.57
CA ALA A 79 1.06 5.69 7.06
C ALA A 79 0.36 6.20 5.79
N SER A 80 -0.10 7.45 5.78
CA SER A 80 -0.74 8.10 4.64
C SER A 80 0.19 8.16 3.42
N LYS A 81 1.48 8.44 3.64
CA LYS A 81 2.48 8.40 2.56
C LYS A 81 2.70 6.98 2.04
N ASN A 82 2.86 6.02 2.95
CA ASN A 82 3.18 4.64 2.60
C ASN A 82 2.05 3.95 1.82
N VAL A 83 0.78 4.18 2.16
CA VAL A 83 -0.35 3.58 1.42
C VAL A 83 -0.46 4.03 -0.03
N ARG A 84 0.15 5.18 -0.37
CA ARG A 84 0.24 5.69 -1.74
C ARG A 84 1.44 5.15 -2.50
N CYS A 85 2.39 4.50 -1.83
CA CYS A 85 3.63 4.04 -2.46
C CYS A 85 3.81 2.52 -2.43
N LEU A 86 3.03 1.79 -1.62
CA LEU A 86 3.28 0.38 -1.37
C LEU A 86 2.02 -0.45 -1.69
N PRO A 87 2.16 -1.55 -2.45
CA PRO A 87 1.03 -2.33 -2.92
C PRO A 87 0.23 -2.90 -1.76
N SER A 88 -1.10 -2.87 -1.91
CA SER A 88 -2.03 -3.44 -0.95
C SER A 88 -1.96 -4.98 -0.96
N PRO A 89 -1.94 -5.65 0.20
CA PRO A 89 -1.98 -5.09 1.53
C PRO A 89 -0.56 -4.70 1.98
N TYR A 90 -0.33 -3.40 2.13
CA TYR A 90 0.82 -2.95 2.89
C TYR A 90 0.57 -3.29 4.36
N ARG A 91 1.59 -3.79 5.07
CA ARG A 91 1.48 -4.22 6.48
C ARG A 91 1.36 -3.01 7.41
N LEU A 92 0.21 -2.33 7.34
CA LEU A 92 -0.23 -1.39 8.34
C LEU A 92 -0.81 -2.14 9.54
N GLY A 93 -0.64 -1.57 10.73
CA GLY A 93 -1.35 -2.00 11.92
C GLY A 93 -2.79 -1.49 11.91
N ALA A 94 -3.59 -2.00 12.85
CA ALA A 94 -5.01 -1.64 12.95
C ALA A 94 -5.22 -0.15 13.25
N TYR A 95 -4.29 0.48 13.96
CA TYR A 95 -4.34 1.92 14.26
C TYR A 95 -4.13 2.74 12.99
N GLU A 96 -3.12 2.40 12.18
CA GLU A 96 -2.89 3.08 10.91
C GLU A 96 -4.04 2.86 9.91
N THR A 97 -4.51 1.62 9.75
CA THR A 97 -5.59 1.34 8.80
C THR A 97 -6.88 2.07 9.20
N ARG A 98 -7.29 1.98 10.47
CA ARG A 98 -8.49 2.67 10.97
C ARG A 98 -8.38 4.18 10.88
N SER A 99 -7.22 4.76 11.21
CA SER A 99 -7.00 6.21 11.12
C SER A 99 -7.07 6.72 9.67
N LEU A 100 -6.80 5.85 8.69
CA LEU A 100 -6.90 6.17 7.26
C LEU A 100 -8.26 5.80 6.65
N GLY A 101 -9.22 5.32 7.45
CA GLY A 101 -10.51 4.82 6.94
C GLY A 101 -10.39 3.54 6.10
N LEU A 102 -9.31 2.78 6.27
CA LEU A 102 -9.04 1.54 5.56
C LEU A 102 -9.59 0.34 6.33
N ASP A 103 -10.78 -0.13 5.98
CA ASP A 103 -11.41 -1.29 6.63
C ASP A 103 -10.89 -2.65 6.12
N PHE A 104 -9.57 -2.83 6.09
CA PHE A 104 -8.92 -4.12 5.77
C PHE A 104 -8.54 -4.94 7.00
N THR A 105 -8.83 -4.45 8.21
CA THR A 105 -8.34 -5.07 9.45
C THR A 105 -8.87 -6.50 9.64
N PHE A 106 -10.12 -6.77 9.25
CA PHE A 106 -10.68 -8.12 9.29
C PHE A 106 -10.01 -9.05 8.27
N SER A 107 -9.78 -8.60 7.04
CA SER A 107 -9.09 -9.40 6.01
C SER A 107 -7.67 -9.76 6.46
N GLY A 108 -6.93 -8.81 7.04
CA GLY A 108 -5.61 -9.06 7.60
C GLY A 108 -5.63 -10.00 8.82
N LEU A 109 -6.65 -9.90 9.68
CA LEU A 109 -6.86 -10.82 10.79
C LEU A 109 -7.12 -12.25 10.34
N VAL A 110 -8.02 -12.43 9.37
CA VAL A 110 -8.35 -13.74 8.78
C VAL A 110 -7.12 -14.35 8.15
N GLN A 111 -6.38 -13.57 7.35
CA GLN A 111 -5.13 -14.03 6.72
C GLN A 111 -4.14 -14.55 7.77
N ARG A 112 -3.91 -13.81 8.86
CA ARG A 112 -3.01 -14.23 9.95
C ARG A 112 -3.53 -15.44 10.72
N ARG A 113 -4.82 -15.46 11.05
CA ARG A 113 -5.44 -16.52 11.87
C ARG A 113 -5.40 -17.89 11.21
N PHE A 114 -5.58 -17.91 9.88
CA PHE A 114 -5.60 -19.13 9.07
C PHE A 114 -4.30 -19.35 8.28
N GLN A 115 -3.29 -18.49 8.46
CA GLN A 115 -2.01 -18.56 7.76
C GLN A 115 -2.19 -18.64 6.24
N LEU A 116 -3.13 -17.85 5.70
CA LEU A 116 -3.37 -17.82 4.27
C LEU A 116 -2.18 -17.15 3.58
N ASP A 117 -1.54 -17.89 2.67
CA ASP A 117 -0.44 -17.40 1.85
C ASP A 117 -0.97 -16.55 0.68
N LEU A 118 -1.57 -15.40 1.04
CA LEU A 118 -2.08 -14.42 0.09
C LEU A 118 -1.06 -13.30 -0.08
N GLY A 119 -0.58 -13.14 -1.30
CA GLY A 119 0.27 -12.02 -1.70
C GLY A 119 -0.55 -10.76 -1.99
N PRO A 120 0.12 -9.62 -2.25
CA PRO A 120 -0.52 -8.40 -2.74
C PRO A 120 -1.39 -8.61 -3.99
N GLU A 121 -0.93 -9.47 -4.89
CA GLU A 121 -1.64 -9.81 -6.13
C GLU A 121 -2.97 -10.55 -5.90
N ASP A 122 -3.04 -11.40 -4.87
CA ASP A 122 -4.25 -12.15 -4.54
C ASP A 122 -5.31 -11.27 -3.89
N MET A 123 -4.84 -10.22 -3.20
CA MET A 123 -5.69 -9.29 -2.44
C MET A 123 -6.16 -8.11 -3.28
N ASN A 124 -5.59 -7.89 -4.46
CA ASN A 124 -5.93 -6.76 -5.31
C ASN A 124 -6.06 -7.17 -6.78
N VAL A 125 -7.30 -7.28 -7.24
CA VAL A 125 -7.62 -7.63 -8.63
C VAL A 125 -7.62 -6.43 -9.58
N ARG A 126 -7.44 -5.21 -9.07
CA ARG A 126 -7.47 -3.98 -9.88
C ARG A 126 -6.08 -3.66 -10.42
N PHE A 127 -6.02 -3.46 -11.74
CA PHE A 127 -4.81 -3.04 -12.43
C PHE A 127 -5.11 -1.92 -13.42
N SER A 128 -4.11 -1.11 -13.71
CA SER A 128 -4.16 -0.10 -14.78
C SER A 128 -3.14 -0.43 -15.86
N PRO A 129 -3.51 -0.47 -17.14
CA PRO A 129 -2.58 -0.76 -18.22
C PRO A 129 -1.62 0.41 -18.44
N LEU A 130 -0.32 0.14 -18.58
CA LEU A 130 0.64 1.13 -19.02
C LEU A 130 1.52 0.52 -20.10
N LYS A 131 1.46 1.09 -21.30
CA LYS A 131 2.33 0.71 -22.39
C LYS A 131 3.62 1.50 -22.32
N VAL A 132 4.74 0.80 -22.44
CA VAL A 132 6.08 1.35 -22.24
C VAL A 132 6.93 0.94 -23.43
N SER A 133 7.61 1.92 -24.03
CA SER A 133 8.64 1.69 -25.03
C SER A 133 10.02 1.82 -24.37
N ILE A 134 10.87 0.83 -24.60
CA ILE A 134 12.27 0.82 -24.16
C ILE A 134 13.11 0.92 -25.41
N GLU A 135 13.85 2.01 -25.55
CA GLU A 135 14.66 2.29 -26.72
C GLU A 135 16.15 2.28 -26.37
N SER A 136 16.89 1.46 -27.10
CA SER A 136 18.35 1.40 -27.14
C SER A 136 18.84 1.93 -28.49
N THR A 137 20.14 2.13 -28.65
CA THR A 137 20.77 2.56 -29.92
C THR A 137 20.48 1.61 -31.10
N HIS A 138 20.15 0.35 -30.82
CA HIS A 138 19.98 -0.69 -31.85
C HIS A 138 18.58 -1.30 -31.90
N GLU A 139 17.78 -1.17 -30.85
CA GLU A 139 16.48 -1.85 -30.73
C GLU A 139 15.47 -1.00 -29.97
N SER A 140 14.21 -1.07 -30.40
CA SER A 140 13.06 -0.54 -29.67
C SER A 140 12.10 -1.67 -29.36
N LYS A 141 11.69 -1.78 -28.10
CA LYS A 141 10.72 -2.78 -27.65
C LYS A 141 9.58 -2.11 -26.92
N VAL A 142 8.36 -2.39 -27.36
CA VAL A 142 7.13 -1.89 -26.73
C VAL A 142 6.46 -3.02 -25.96
N VAL A 143 6.16 -2.79 -24.69
CA VAL A 143 5.55 -3.77 -23.77
C VAL A 143 4.35 -3.15 -23.07
N LEU A 144 3.27 -3.91 -22.96
CA LEU A 144 2.12 -3.55 -22.12
C LEU A 144 2.32 -4.13 -20.72
N LEU A 145 2.45 -3.26 -19.73
CA LEU A 145 2.63 -3.63 -18.34
C LEU A 145 1.36 -3.35 -17.53
N ARG A 146 1.22 -4.03 -16.38
CA ARG A 146 0.11 -3.83 -15.44
C ARG A 146 0.61 -3.08 -14.23
N ALA A 147 0.06 -1.89 -13.99
CA ALA A 147 0.26 -1.15 -12.76
C ALA A 147 -0.70 -1.66 -11.69
N HIS A 148 -0.20 -1.87 -10.47
CA HIS A 148 -0.94 -2.45 -9.36
C HIS A 148 -1.62 -1.36 -8.56
N HIS A 149 -2.88 -1.58 -8.18
CA HIS A 149 -3.65 -0.59 -7.44
C HIS A 149 -3.10 -0.39 -6.03
N LEU A 150 -3.08 0.87 -5.61
CA LEU A 150 -2.70 1.37 -4.30
C LEU A 150 -3.90 2.08 -3.65
N HIS A 151 -3.70 2.70 -2.49
CA HIS A 151 -4.78 3.46 -1.87
C HIS A 151 -5.12 4.75 -2.64
N ASP A 152 -6.31 5.33 -2.42
CA ASP A 152 -6.73 6.63 -2.96
C ASP A 152 -6.68 6.70 -4.51
N GLY A 153 -6.92 5.56 -5.17
CA GLY A 153 -6.92 5.45 -6.63
C GLY A 153 -5.55 5.55 -7.30
N TYR A 154 -4.46 5.56 -6.51
CA TYR A 154 -3.11 5.47 -7.05
C TYR A 154 -2.81 4.05 -7.57
N PHE A 155 -1.81 3.97 -8.43
CA PHE A 155 -1.25 2.75 -8.96
C PHE A 155 0.27 2.85 -8.94
N SER A 156 0.97 1.73 -8.71
CA SER A 156 2.41 1.64 -8.93
C SER A 156 2.79 0.65 -10.00
N ILE A 157 3.90 0.94 -10.66
CA ILE A 157 4.49 0.05 -11.65
C ILE A 157 6.01 0.09 -11.55
N ILE A 158 6.62 -1.08 -11.74
CA ILE A 158 8.08 -1.23 -11.82
C ILE A 158 8.44 -1.29 -13.30
N LEU A 159 9.29 -0.38 -13.74
CA LEU A 159 9.86 -0.35 -15.08
C LEU A 159 11.33 -0.78 -15.02
N PRO A 160 11.81 -1.54 -16.00
CA PRO A 160 13.22 -1.92 -16.05
C PRO A 160 14.09 -0.69 -16.26
N TYR A 161 15.25 -0.67 -15.60
CA TYR A 161 16.33 0.26 -15.91
C TYR A 161 17.46 -0.50 -16.59
N VAL A 162 17.86 -0.05 -17.77
CA VAL A 162 19.04 -0.55 -18.48
C VAL A 162 19.87 0.67 -18.88
N SER A 163 21.16 0.67 -18.53
CA SER A 163 22.07 1.76 -18.87
C SER A 163 22.10 2.00 -20.39
N GLY A 164 22.08 3.26 -20.80
CA GLY A 164 22.08 3.65 -22.22
C GLY A 164 20.74 3.44 -22.93
N THR A 165 19.67 3.05 -22.22
CA THR A 165 18.31 2.99 -22.78
C THR A 165 17.45 4.12 -22.27
N SER A 166 16.51 4.58 -23.10
CA SER A 166 15.44 5.50 -22.70
C SER A 166 14.14 4.73 -22.47
N VAL A 167 13.43 5.09 -21.41
CA VAL A 167 12.14 4.47 -21.05
C VAL A 167 11.04 5.48 -21.27
N LYS A 168 10.15 5.18 -22.22
CA LYS A 168 9.03 6.03 -22.63
C LYS A 168 7.71 5.45 -22.16
N MET A 169 6.95 6.23 -21.41
CA MET A 169 5.60 5.89 -20.98
C MET A 169 4.59 6.46 -21.99
N LEU A 170 3.87 5.58 -22.69
CA LEU A 170 2.86 5.95 -23.70
C LEU A 170 1.53 6.26 -23.00
N LEU A 171 1.48 7.38 -22.29
CA LEU A 171 0.37 7.75 -21.41
C LEU A 171 -0.91 8.08 -22.19
N GLY A 172 -0.77 8.71 -23.36
CA GLY A 172 -1.88 9.14 -24.21
C GLY A 172 -2.76 7.99 -24.71
N GLU A 173 -2.26 6.76 -24.79
CA GLU A 173 -3.05 5.62 -25.27
C GLU A 173 -4.22 5.28 -24.34
N HIS A 174 -4.04 5.47 -23.03
CA HIS A 174 -5.03 5.06 -22.01
C HIS A 174 -5.57 6.22 -21.18
N TYR A 175 -4.87 7.35 -21.11
CA TYR A 175 -5.20 8.44 -20.20
C TYR A 175 -5.40 9.76 -20.93
N GLY A 176 -6.42 10.51 -20.54
CA GLY A 176 -6.59 11.92 -20.88
C GLY A 176 -5.95 12.82 -19.83
N TRP A 177 -6.12 12.46 -18.56
CA TRP A 177 -5.55 13.17 -17.42
C TRP A 177 -5.04 12.16 -16.40
N LEU A 178 -3.87 12.42 -15.85
CA LEU A 178 -3.30 11.64 -14.74
C LEU A 178 -2.51 12.55 -13.81
N GLN A 179 -2.37 12.12 -12.56
CA GLN A 179 -1.42 12.70 -11.62
C GLN A 179 -0.23 11.76 -11.49
N ILE A 180 1.01 12.25 -11.67
CA ILE A 180 2.22 11.47 -11.36
C ILE A 180 2.73 12.00 -10.03
N ALA A 181 2.62 11.18 -8.98
CA ALA A 181 3.03 11.58 -7.64
C ALA A 181 4.52 11.38 -7.41
N ASP A 182 5.09 10.28 -7.94
CA ASP A 182 6.51 10.03 -7.76
C ASP A 182 7.07 9.08 -8.82
N ILE A 183 8.35 9.25 -9.13
CA ILE A 183 9.18 8.34 -9.90
C ILE A 183 10.50 8.19 -9.16
N GLN A 184 10.73 6.99 -8.64
CA GLN A 184 11.90 6.66 -7.85
C GLN A 184 12.77 5.67 -8.61
N LEU A 185 14.08 5.87 -8.57
CA LEU A 185 15.05 4.86 -8.96
C LEU A 185 15.36 4.00 -7.72
N LEU A 186 15.14 2.70 -7.84
CA LEU A 186 15.37 1.72 -6.78
C LEU A 186 16.58 0.82 -7.11
N ASP A 187 17.33 0.43 -6.08
CA ASP A 187 18.31 -0.66 -6.18
C ASP A 187 17.64 -2.05 -6.11
N ASN A 188 18.45 -3.11 -6.18
CA ASN A 188 17.98 -4.49 -6.07
C ASN A 188 17.33 -4.82 -4.70
N ALA A 189 17.69 -4.10 -3.65
CA ALA A 189 17.10 -4.23 -2.31
C ALA A 189 15.84 -3.35 -2.14
N ARG A 190 15.38 -2.67 -3.21
CA ARG A 190 14.27 -1.71 -3.24
C ARG A 190 14.49 -0.47 -2.38
N ASN A 191 15.74 -0.12 -2.09
CA ASN A 191 16.05 1.17 -1.48
C ASN A 191 15.99 2.26 -2.53
N VAL A 192 15.50 3.44 -2.14
CA VAL A 192 15.44 4.61 -3.02
C VAL A 192 16.84 5.17 -3.20
N CYS A 193 17.38 5.04 -4.41
CA CYS A 193 18.65 5.65 -4.79
C CYS A 193 18.47 7.13 -5.13
N ARG A 194 17.42 7.45 -5.89
CA ARG A 194 17.19 8.80 -6.42
C ARG A 194 15.73 9.04 -6.75
N ASN A 195 15.25 10.26 -6.54
CA ASN A 195 13.98 10.72 -7.12
C ASN A 195 14.24 11.31 -8.51
N VAL A 196 13.51 10.85 -9.52
CA VAL A 196 13.65 11.28 -10.93
C VAL A 196 12.36 11.89 -11.49
N SER A 197 11.40 12.24 -10.63
CA SER A 197 10.12 12.84 -11.02
C SER A 197 10.25 14.16 -11.80
N SER A 198 11.32 14.91 -11.55
CA SER A 198 11.62 16.16 -12.26
C SER A 198 12.34 15.95 -13.60
N SER A 199 12.79 14.73 -13.89
CA SER A 199 13.61 14.39 -15.06
C SER A 199 12.80 13.74 -16.19
N LEU A 200 11.55 14.19 -16.37
CA LEU A 200 10.69 13.75 -17.47
C LEU A 200 10.83 14.69 -18.66
N ASP A 201 11.00 14.11 -19.83
CA ASP A 201 10.75 14.78 -21.11
C ASP A 201 9.31 14.52 -21.54
N LEU A 202 8.57 15.57 -21.86
CA LEU A 202 7.13 15.50 -22.07
C LEU A 202 6.79 15.87 -23.52
N GLU A 203 6.21 14.93 -24.25
CA GLU A 203 5.76 15.12 -25.63
C GLU A 203 4.23 15.12 -25.66
N GLU A 204 3.63 16.20 -26.18
CA GLU A 204 2.18 16.41 -26.23
C GLU A 204 1.48 16.25 -24.86
N ILE A 205 2.15 16.66 -23.78
CA ILE A 205 1.60 16.65 -22.43
C ILE A 205 1.75 18.04 -21.81
N ASN A 206 0.63 18.61 -21.37
CA ASN A 206 0.65 19.81 -20.54
C ASN A 206 0.74 19.41 -19.07
N ARG A 207 1.62 20.08 -18.31
CA ARG A 207 1.82 19.83 -16.88
C ARG A 207 1.50 21.08 -16.07
N GLU A 208 0.64 20.90 -15.06
CA GLU A 208 0.37 21.89 -14.02
C GLU A 208 0.56 21.23 -12.65
N GLY A 209 1.67 21.56 -11.97
CA GLY A 209 2.05 20.90 -10.71
C GLY A 209 2.33 19.41 -10.91
N GLU A 210 1.50 18.56 -10.27
CA GLU A 210 1.56 17.09 -10.38
C GLU A 210 0.54 16.53 -11.39
N ILE A 211 -0.28 17.38 -12.01
CA ILE A 211 -1.32 16.98 -12.96
C ILE A 211 -0.77 17.07 -14.37
N TYR A 212 -0.95 15.98 -15.13
CA TYR A 212 -0.50 15.80 -16.50
C TYR A 212 -1.72 15.59 -17.38
N ARG A 213 -1.89 16.46 -18.38
CA ARG A 213 -2.94 16.37 -19.40
C ARG A 213 -2.35 15.87 -20.70
N CYS A 214 -2.71 14.66 -21.11
CA CYS A 214 -2.36 14.09 -22.40
C CYS A 214 -3.21 14.73 -23.49
N LEU A 215 -2.58 15.48 -24.40
CA LEU A 215 -3.26 16.20 -25.48
C LEU A 215 -3.75 15.24 -26.58
N SER A 216 -3.04 14.16 -26.84
CA SER A 216 -3.36 13.20 -27.91
C SER A 216 -3.18 11.74 -27.46
N GLN A 217 -3.44 10.78 -28.35
CA GLN A 217 -3.10 9.37 -28.09
C GLN A 217 -1.60 9.09 -28.17
N ALA A 218 -0.84 9.96 -28.83
CA ALA A 218 0.61 9.88 -28.97
C ALA A 218 1.35 10.59 -27.81
N SER A 219 0.65 11.12 -26.80
CA SER A 219 1.28 11.75 -25.65
C SER A 219 2.23 10.79 -24.90
N VAL A 220 3.51 11.18 -24.78
CA VAL A 220 4.58 10.36 -24.19
C VAL A 220 5.28 11.12 -23.06
N ALA A 221 5.61 10.41 -21.99
CA ALA A 221 6.54 10.89 -20.97
C ALA A 221 7.80 10.00 -20.96
N THR A 222 8.94 10.58 -21.27
CA THR A 222 10.23 9.90 -21.34
C THR A 222 11.02 10.13 -20.06
N ILE A 223 11.42 9.07 -19.37
CA ILE A 223 12.34 9.16 -18.24
C ILE A 223 13.74 9.36 -18.81
N ARG A 224 14.36 10.51 -18.55
CA ARG A 224 15.72 10.77 -19.01
C ARG A 224 16.68 9.74 -18.40
N PRO A 225 17.61 9.18 -19.20
CA PRO A 225 18.65 8.32 -18.68
C PRO A 225 19.39 9.04 -17.56
N VAL A 226 19.63 8.33 -16.46
CA VAL A 226 20.50 8.82 -15.39
C VAL A 226 21.84 8.17 -15.62
N ASP A 227 22.89 8.96 -15.87
CA ASP A 227 24.25 8.44 -15.94
C ASP A 227 24.68 8.01 -14.53
N LEU A 228 24.37 6.76 -14.20
CA LEU A 228 24.92 6.08 -13.04
C LEU A 228 26.28 5.54 -13.47
N GLU A 229 27.28 6.43 -13.54
CA GLU A 229 28.67 5.98 -13.57
C GLU A 229 28.89 5.11 -12.31
N LEU A 230 29.21 3.82 -12.52
CA LEU A 230 29.58 2.84 -11.49
C LEU A 230 28.48 2.25 -10.59
N VAL A 231 27.41 1.67 -11.15
CA VAL A 231 26.61 0.72 -10.33
C VAL A 231 26.38 -0.61 -11.04
N LYS A 232 27.05 -1.65 -10.54
CA LYS A 232 27.00 -3.05 -11.05
C LYS A 232 25.69 -3.79 -10.74
N MET A 233 24.79 -3.21 -9.95
CA MET A 233 23.59 -3.88 -9.48
C MET A 233 22.37 -3.51 -10.35
N PRO A 234 21.38 -4.41 -10.50
CA PRO A 234 20.17 -4.09 -11.24
C PRO A 234 19.40 -3.00 -10.52
N HIS A 235 18.91 -2.03 -11.28
CA HIS A 235 18.04 -0.96 -10.80
C HIS A 235 16.70 -1.04 -11.54
N TYR A 236 15.71 -0.36 -10.98
CA TYR A 236 14.38 -0.27 -11.56
C TYR A 236 13.78 1.11 -11.29
N TYR A 237 12.95 1.60 -12.21
CA TYR A 237 12.11 2.75 -11.90
C TYR A 237 10.82 2.27 -11.25
N HIS A 238 10.43 2.91 -10.16
CA HIS A 238 9.16 2.73 -9.51
C HIS A 238 8.34 4.00 -9.72
N VAL A 239 7.30 3.88 -10.56
CA VAL A 239 6.43 4.99 -10.93
C VAL A 239 5.12 4.86 -10.15
N ILE A 240 4.70 5.94 -9.51
CA ILE A 240 3.44 6.04 -8.78
C ILE A 240 2.58 7.12 -9.44
N PHE A 241 1.38 6.74 -9.87
CA PHE A 241 0.49 7.64 -10.58
C PHE A 241 -0.97 7.34 -10.26
N ARG A 242 -1.85 8.31 -10.50
CA ARG A 242 -3.31 8.19 -10.34
C ARG A 242 -3.98 8.62 -11.64
N PRO A 243 -4.64 7.71 -12.37
CA PRO A 243 -5.51 8.08 -13.48
C PRO A 243 -6.64 8.98 -12.97
N LEU A 244 -6.84 10.13 -13.61
CA LEU A 244 -7.94 11.06 -13.30
C LEU A 244 -9.05 10.94 -14.35
N VAL A 245 -8.66 10.84 -15.62
CA VAL A 245 -9.56 10.62 -16.75
C VAL A 245 -8.95 9.58 -17.66
N SER A 246 -9.58 8.42 -17.78
CA SER A 246 -9.22 7.40 -18.76
C SER A 246 -9.78 7.76 -20.13
N ARG A 247 -9.02 7.51 -21.20
CA ARG A 247 -9.58 7.44 -22.54
C ARG A 247 -10.29 6.10 -22.67
N ALA A 248 -11.46 6.08 -23.28
CA ALA A 248 -12.10 4.82 -23.63
C ALA A 248 -11.19 4.10 -24.65
N SER A 249 -10.42 3.13 -24.20
CA SER A 249 -9.75 2.19 -25.10
C SER A 249 -10.76 1.11 -25.50
N ASP A 250 -10.90 0.90 -26.82
CA ASP A 250 -11.65 -0.17 -27.47
C ASP A 250 -11.47 -1.48 -26.67
N PRO A 251 -12.55 -2.18 -26.26
CA PRO A 251 -12.44 -3.27 -25.30
C PRO A 251 -11.51 -4.33 -25.87
N LEU A 252 -10.39 -4.55 -25.18
CA LEU A 252 -9.47 -5.67 -25.36
C LEU A 252 -10.24 -6.89 -25.87
N ARG A 253 -9.95 -7.29 -27.12
CA ARG A 253 -10.47 -8.50 -27.77
C ARG A 253 -10.59 -9.60 -26.73
N ARG A 254 -11.84 -9.96 -26.41
CA ARG A 254 -12.15 -11.18 -25.65
C ARG A 254 -11.40 -12.33 -26.35
N PRO A 255 -10.66 -13.20 -25.64
CA PRO A 255 -10.15 -14.41 -26.28
C PRO A 255 -11.35 -15.14 -26.92
N PRO A 256 -11.19 -15.74 -28.11
CA PRO A 256 -12.28 -16.44 -28.75
C PRO A 256 -12.83 -17.46 -27.75
N ARG A 257 -14.14 -17.37 -27.46
CA ARG A 257 -14.84 -18.40 -26.70
C ARG A 257 -14.59 -19.72 -27.41
N ASN A 258 -13.71 -20.55 -26.86
CA ASN A 258 -13.63 -21.95 -27.25
C ASN A 258 -15.03 -22.54 -27.03
N LYS A 259 -15.72 -22.81 -28.14
CA LYS A 259 -16.99 -23.54 -28.11
C LYS A 259 -16.68 -24.95 -27.64
N GLY A 260 -16.97 -25.20 -26.37
CA GLY A 260 -17.31 -26.49 -25.76
C GLY A 260 -16.60 -27.73 -26.28
N GLY A 261 -15.44 -28.05 -25.69
CA GLY A 261 -15.05 -29.45 -25.52
C GLY A 261 -15.82 -30.03 -24.33
N ARG A 262 -16.74 -30.96 -24.58
CA ARG A 262 -17.45 -31.71 -23.53
C ARG A 262 -16.43 -32.51 -22.71
N PHE A 263 -16.27 -32.16 -21.44
CA PHE A 263 -15.63 -33.02 -20.46
C PHE A 263 -16.57 -34.20 -20.17
N MET A 264 -16.17 -35.43 -20.52
CA MET A 264 -16.78 -36.64 -19.98
C MET A 264 -16.02 -37.05 -18.71
N PRO A 265 -16.71 -37.46 -17.64
CA PRO A 265 -16.07 -37.91 -16.42
C PRO A 265 -15.43 -39.30 -16.61
N PRO A 266 -14.33 -39.60 -15.90
CA PRO A 266 -13.66 -40.89 -16.00
C PRO A 266 -14.50 -42.00 -15.36
N ALA A 267 -14.58 -43.13 -16.06
CA ALA A 267 -15.19 -44.36 -15.57
C ALA A 267 -14.41 -44.89 -14.35
N GLN A 268 -15.15 -45.19 -13.29
CA GLN A 268 -14.64 -45.87 -12.10
C GLN A 268 -14.13 -47.27 -12.48
N ARG A 269 -12.94 -47.62 -11.99
CA ARG A 269 -12.45 -48.99 -11.85
C ARG A 269 -12.37 -49.31 -10.37
#